data_AF-B4I077-F1
#
_entry.id   AF-B4I077-F1
#
_cell.length_a   1.000
_cell.length_b   1.000
_cell.length_c   1.000
_cell.angle_alpha   90.00
_cell.angle_beta   90.00
_cell.angle_gamma   90.00
#
_symmetry.space_group_name_H-M   'P 1'
#
loop_
_entity.id
_entity.type
_entity.pdbx_description
1 polymer ?
#
loop_
_entity_poly.entity_id
_entity_poly.type
_entity_poly.pdbx_seq_one_letter_code
_entity_poly.pdbx_strand_id
1 'polypeptide(L)'
;MRSTAQPGGAGVAGEAPLALALDWQHDGKHIRLAISDSKGGLNLLRYSSQGEIIRERSWLSHGFEAWTCAFDRWSPHLLYSGGDDMLLMAHDLRTEQRAWTNRAHMAGVTCLLSHPRHENHLLTGSYDEQLRLFDTRSMKRSLAELDLSGGIWRLKPHPGQPDIILAACMYTNFSVVQLDVAATGLSLLGAYEEHKSICYGADWAPWQNKDDASLTMATCSFYDHTLCVSRVDISK
;
A
#
# COMPACT_ATOMS: atom_id res chain seq x y z
N MET A 1 -53.42 -31.90 20.51
CA MET A 1 -52.44 -30.80 20.69
C MET A 1 -51.48 -30.82 19.52
N ARG A 2 -51.60 -29.87 18.58
CA ARG A 2 -50.65 -29.70 17.47
C ARG A 2 -49.48 -28.87 18.00
N SER A 3 -48.30 -29.47 18.02
CA SER A 3 -47.03 -28.79 18.32
C SER A 3 -46.60 -28.00 17.09
N THR A 4 -46.63 -26.68 17.19
CA THR A 4 -46.03 -25.76 16.22
C THR A 4 -44.53 -25.67 16.46
N ALA A 5 -43.72 -26.29 15.60
CA ALA A 5 -42.31 -25.95 15.48
C ALA A 5 -42.20 -24.70 14.58
N GLN A 6 -41.69 -23.60 15.14
CA GLN A 6 -41.24 -22.46 14.34
C GLN A 6 -39.95 -22.86 13.58
N PRO A 7 -39.80 -22.52 12.29
CA PRO A 7 -38.51 -22.60 11.65
C PRO A 7 -37.63 -21.47 12.22
N GLY A 8 -36.47 -21.86 12.78
CA GLY A 8 -35.42 -20.92 13.16
C GLY A 8 -35.02 -20.09 11.94
N GLY A 9 -35.03 -18.77 12.10
CA GLY A 9 -34.64 -17.83 11.06
C GLY A 9 -33.22 -18.13 10.58
N ALA A 10 -33.08 -18.42 9.28
CA ALA A 10 -31.79 -18.34 8.62
C ALA A 10 -31.30 -16.89 8.74
N GLY A 11 -30.31 -16.65 9.58
CA GLY A 11 -29.61 -15.38 9.61
C GLY A 11 -29.10 -15.09 8.20
N VAL A 12 -29.43 -13.91 7.68
CA VAL A 12 -28.92 -13.44 6.39
C VAL A 12 -27.40 -13.48 6.47
N ALA A 13 -26.76 -14.36 5.70
CA ALA A 13 -25.32 -14.40 5.61
C ALA A 13 -24.87 -13.02 5.09
N GLY A 14 -24.21 -12.25 5.95
CA GLY A 14 -23.71 -10.93 5.57
C GLY A 14 -22.79 -11.02 4.37
N GLU A 15 -22.77 -9.96 3.55
CA GLU A 15 -21.96 -9.88 2.34
C GLU A 15 -20.50 -10.24 2.61
N ALA A 16 -19.87 -11.00 1.70
CA ALA A 16 -18.46 -11.38 1.86
C ALA A 16 -17.56 -10.13 1.78
N PRO A 17 -16.47 -10.07 2.56
CA PRO A 17 -15.54 -8.94 2.48
C PRO A 17 -14.83 -8.91 1.12
N LEU A 18 -14.60 -7.71 0.59
CA LEU A 18 -13.81 -7.48 -0.62
C LEU A 18 -12.33 -7.42 -0.26
N ALA A 19 -11.47 -8.07 -1.04
CA ALA A 19 -10.02 -7.88 -0.92
C ALA A 19 -9.64 -6.49 -1.46
N LEU A 20 -8.90 -5.71 -0.67
CA LEU A 20 -8.54 -4.33 -1.00
C LEU A 20 -7.07 -4.18 -1.41
N ALA A 21 -6.17 -4.89 -0.74
CA ALA A 21 -4.78 -4.99 -1.14
C ALA A 21 -4.26 -6.42 -1.03
N LEU A 22 -3.23 -6.70 -1.83
CA LEU A 22 -2.47 -7.94 -1.79
C LEU A 22 -0.99 -7.60 -1.83
N ASP A 23 -0.24 -8.21 -0.93
CA ASP A 23 1.23 -8.25 -1.00
C ASP A 23 1.71 -9.68 -0.78
N TRP A 24 2.94 -9.96 -1.23
CA TRP A 24 3.49 -11.31 -1.18
C TRP A 24 4.98 -11.29 -0.86
N GLN A 25 5.42 -12.36 -0.19
CA GLN A 25 6.83 -12.61 0.06
C GLN A 25 7.14 -14.09 -0.13
N HIS A 26 8.41 -14.39 -0.39
CA HIS A 26 8.89 -15.77 -0.52
C HIS A 26 9.63 -16.16 0.76
N ASP A 27 9.22 -17.25 1.41
CA ASP A 27 9.87 -17.75 2.64
C ASP A 27 10.99 -18.79 2.36
N GLY A 28 11.36 -18.93 1.09
CA GLY A 28 12.35 -19.90 0.60
C GLY A 28 11.72 -21.18 0.05
N LYS A 29 10.54 -21.60 0.56
CA LYS A 29 9.86 -22.82 0.11
C LYS A 29 8.44 -22.56 -0.42
N HIS A 30 7.81 -21.51 0.05
CA HIS A 30 6.44 -21.15 -0.28
C HIS A 30 6.33 -19.64 -0.51
N ILE A 31 5.25 -19.27 -1.20
CA ILE A 31 4.82 -17.88 -1.28
C ILE A 31 3.82 -17.65 -0.15
N ARG A 32 4.08 -16.65 0.69
CA ARG A 32 3.11 -16.14 1.65
C ARG A 32 2.45 -14.89 1.08
N LEU A 33 1.13 -14.82 1.21
CA LEU A 33 0.30 -13.72 0.76
C LEU A 33 -0.30 -13.03 1.98
N ALA A 34 -0.30 -11.70 1.98
CA ALA A 34 -1.10 -10.89 2.88
C ALA A 34 -2.21 -10.22 2.08
N ILE A 35 -3.43 -10.26 2.61
CA ILE A 35 -4.61 -9.63 2.01
C ILE A 35 -5.31 -8.79 3.06
N SER A 36 -5.53 -7.52 2.78
CA SER A 36 -6.41 -6.65 3.56
C SER A 36 -7.81 -6.63 2.96
N ASP A 37 -8.84 -6.36 3.77
CA ASP A 37 -10.22 -6.46 3.32
C ASP A 37 -11.14 -5.31 3.78
N SER A 38 -12.30 -5.23 3.11
CA SER A 38 -13.29 -4.17 3.29
C SER A 38 -14.04 -4.20 4.62
N LYS A 39 -13.76 -5.18 5.48
CA LYS A 39 -14.30 -5.24 6.85
C LYS A 39 -13.23 -4.96 7.90
N GLY A 40 -12.07 -4.44 7.49
CA GLY A 40 -10.95 -4.13 8.37
C GLY A 40 -10.08 -5.33 8.74
N GLY A 41 -10.30 -6.46 8.06
CA GLY A 41 -9.57 -7.70 8.29
C GLY A 41 -8.23 -7.73 7.57
N LEU A 42 -7.28 -8.45 8.18
CA LEU A 42 -6.04 -8.90 7.56
C LEU A 42 -6.05 -10.42 7.50
N ASN A 43 -5.59 -10.95 6.38
CA ASN A 43 -5.60 -12.38 6.08
C ASN A 43 -4.20 -12.79 5.64
N LEU A 44 -3.66 -13.82 6.27
CA LEU A 44 -2.39 -14.44 5.87
C LEU A 44 -2.68 -15.77 5.22
N LEU A 45 -2.18 -15.95 4.00
CA LEU A 45 -2.38 -17.15 3.21
C LEU A 45 -1.04 -17.70 2.75
N ARG A 46 -1.00 -19.01 2.53
CA ARG A 46 0.12 -19.71 1.90
C ARG A 46 -0.31 -20.23 0.55
N TYR A 47 0.50 -19.95 -0.46
CA TYR A 47 0.40 -20.56 -1.77
C TYR A 47 1.40 -21.72 -1.85
N SER A 48 0.88 -22.93 -2.07
CA SER A 48 1.67 -24.17 -2.16
C SER A 48 2.28 -24.34 -3.55
N SER A 49 3.33 -25.15 -3.66
CA SER A 49 3.92 -25.50 -4.95
C SER A 49 2.99 -26.34 -5.83
N GLN A 50 1.93 -26.90 -5.25
CA GLN A 50 0.86 -27.64 -5.92
C GLN A 50 -0.27 -26.73 -6.44
N GLY A 51 -0.18 -25.42 -6.23
CA GLY A 51 -1.17 -24.45 -6.69
C GLY A 51 -2.35 -24.24 -5.73
N GLU A 52 -2.23 -24.70 -4.48
CA GLU A 52 -3.27 -24.52 -3.46
C GLU A 52 -3.07 -23.23 -2.68
N ILE A 53 -4.16 -22.50 -2.43
CA ILE A 53 -4.18 -21.34 -1.54
C ILE A 53 -4.84 -21.76 -0.23
N ILE A 54 -4.08 -21.70 0.86
CA ILE A 54 -4.53 -22.07 2.19
C ILE A 54 -4.47 -20.82 3.07
N ARG A 55 -5.64 -20.39 3.58
CA ARG A 55 -5.68 -19.31 4.59
C ARG A 55 -5.16 -19.85 5.91
N GLU A 56 -4.00 -19.36 6.32
CA GLU A 56 -3.38 -19.74 7.58
C GLU A 56 -4.04 -18.99 8.74
N ARG A 57 -4.27 -17.68 8.56
CA ARG A 57 -4.78 -16.80 9.61
C ARG A 57 -5.67 -15.69 9.05
N SER A 58 -6.55 -15.19 9.90
CA SER A 58 -7.41 -14.04 9.66
C SER A 58 -7.68 -13.35 10.99
N TRP A 59 -7.52 -12.03 11.05
CA TRP A 59 -7.78 -11.25 12.25
C TRP A 59 -8.29 -9.85 11.89
N LEU A 60 -9.08 -9.27 12.79
CA LEU A 60 -9.56 -7.89 12.65
C LEU A 60 -8.47 -6.94 13.14
N SER A 61 -8.08 -5.98 12.30
CA SER A 61 -7.06 -4.99 12.62
C SER A 61 -7.63 -3.57 12.66
N HIS A 62 -8.54 -3.27 11.74
CA HIS A 62 -9.11 -1.94 11.55
C HIS A 62 -10.61 -1.90 11.87
N GLY A 63 -11.10 -0.74 12.28
CA GLY A 63 -12.54 -0.52 12.54
C GLY A 63 -13.38 -0.28 11.29
N PHE A 64 -12.71 0.03 10.17
CA PHE A 64 -13.26 0.29 8.84
C PHE A 64 -12.41 -0.44 7.79
N GLU A 65 -12.62 -0.17 6.51
CA GLU A 65 -11.86 -0.72 5.39
C GLU A 65 -10.35 -0.67 5.65
N ALA A 66 -9.70 -1.84 5.61
CA ALA A 66 -8.24 -1.93 5.63
C ALA A 66 -7.73 -1.75 4.20
N TRP A 67 -7.55 -0.50 3.77
CA TRP A 67 -7.17 -0.15 2.40
C TRP A 67 -5.89 -0.81 1.92
N THR A 68 -4.94 -1.06 2.81
CA THR A 68 -3.62 -1.53 2.40
C THR A 68 -2.97 -2.44 3.43
N CYS A 69 -2.17 -3.38 2.94
CA CYS A 69 -1.21 -4.13 3.72
C CYS A 69 0.05 -4.39 2.90
N ALA A 70 1.20 -4.44 3.56
CA ALA A 70 2.47 -4.76 2.94
C ALA A 70 3.41 -5.43 3.95
N PHE A 71 4.14 -6.45 3.51
CA PHE A 71 5.21 -7.02 4.32
C PHE A 71 6.34 -6.00 4.49
N ASP A 72 7.02 -6.08 5.63
CA ASP A 72 8.32 -5.44 5.74
C ASP A 72 9.31 -6.15 4.83
N ARG A 73 10.02 -5.38 4.01
CA ARG A 73 11.00 -5.93 3.07
C ARG A 73 12.24 -6.47 3.77
N TRP A 74 12.52 -5.97 4.97
CA TRP A 74 13.73 -6.30 5.74
C TRP A 74 13.49 -7.36 6.82
N SER A 75 12.23 -7.55 7.24
CA SER A 75 11.84 -8.56 8.22
C SER A 75 10.67 -9.41 7.71
N PRO A 76 10.83 -10.73 7.55
CA PRO A 76 9.74 -11.62 7.13
C PRO A 76 8.67 -11.82 8.22
N HIS A 77 8.84 -11.15 9.36
CA HIS A 77 8.00 -11.29 10.55
C HIS A 77 7.10 -10.09 10.78
N LEU A 78 7.23 -9.00 10.00
CA LEU A 78 6.39 -7.83 10.15
C LEU A 78 5.44 -7.67 8.97
N LEU A 79 4.17 -7.39 9.30
CA LEU A 79 3.16 -6.98 8.33
C LEU A 79 2.62 -5.61 8.73
N TYR A 80 2.71 -4.66 7.81
CA TYR A 80 2.15 -3.33 7.94
C TYR A 80 0.73 -3.30 7.38
N SER A 81 -0.12 -2.45 7.95
CA SER A 81 -1.47 -2.20 7.44
C SER A 81 -1.91 -0.76 7.66
N GLY A 82 -2.79 -0.31 6.78
CA GLY A 82 -3.44 1.00 6.82
C GLY A 82 -4.93 0.86 6.51
N GLY A 83 -5.76 1.71 7.12
CA GLY A 83 -7.21 1.67 6.93
C GLY A 83 -7.87 3.03 7.04
N ASP A 84 -9.18 3.05 6.79
CA ASP A 84 -10.02 4.25 6.82
C ASP A 84 -10.23 4.81 8.24
N ASP A 85 -9.88 4.03 9.26
CA ASP A 85 -9.80 4.45 10.65
C ASP A 85 -8.60 5.37 10.98
N MET A 86 -7.84 5.80 9.96
CA MET A 86 -6.66 6.66 10.06
C MET A 86 -5.47 5.99 10.77
N LEU A 87 -5.53 4.67 10.98
CA LEU A 87 -4.50 3.94 11.71
C LEU A 87 -3.50 3.34 10.75
N LEU A 88 -2.23 3.53 11.07
CA LEU A 88 -1.11 2.76 10.53
C LEU A 88 -0.66 1.77 11.61
N MET A 89 -0.59 0.48 11.29
CA MET A 89 -0.23 -0.56 12.26
C MET A 89 0.88 -1.46 11.73
N ALA A 90 1.60 -2.10 12.66
CA ALA A 90 2.43 -3.26 12.39
C ALA A 90 2.05 -4.44 13.28
N HIS A 91 2.08 -5.63 12.70
CA HIS A 91 1.83 -6.90 13.38
C HIS A 91 3.08 -7.78 13.32
N ASP A 92 3.49 -8.33 14.47
CA ASP A 92 4.50 -9.38 14.50
C ASP A 92 3.83 -10.73 14.18
N LEU A 93 4.13 -11.27 13.01
CA LEU A 93 3.58 -12.51 12.48
C LEU A 93 3.98 -13.75 13.28
N ARG A 94 4.95 -13.66 14.21
CA ARG A 94 5.35 -14.77 15.08
C ARG A 94 4.52 -14.83 16.36
N THR A 95 4.16 -13.67 16.91
CA THR A 95 3.48 -13.56 18.21
C THR A 95 2.02 -13.18 18.09
N GLU A 96 1.59 -12.74 16.90
CA GLU A 96 0.23 -12.29 16.60
C GLU A 96 -0.17 -11.04 17.39
N GLN A 97 0.83 -10.36 17.96
CA GLN A 97 0.63 -9.11 18.66
C GLN A 97 0.91 -7.94 17.74
N ARG A 98 0.12 -6.88 17.95
CA ARG A 98 0.38 -5.59 17.33
C ARG A 98 1.68 -5.03 17.90
N ALA A 99 2.69 -4.90 17.05
CA ALA A 99 3.99 -4.37 17.43
C ALA A 99 3.90 -2.87 17.74
N TRP A 100 3.13 -2.12 16.94
CA TRP A 100 2.88 -0.71 17.18
C TRP A 100 1.63 -0.21 16.43
N THR A 101 1.15 0.97 16.83
CA THR A 101 0.11 1.75 16.15
C THR A 101 0.56 3.20 16.06
N ASN A 102 0.40 3.79 14.89
CA ASN A 102 0.63 5.19 14.61
C ASN A 102 -0.70 5.87 14.24
N ARG A 103 -0.86 7.12 14.68
CA ARG A 103 -2.06 7.96 14.52
C ARG A 103 -1.72 9.34 13.94
N ALA A 104 -0.67 9.41 13.13
CA ALA A 104 -0.20 10.66 12.54
C ALA A 104 -1.04 11.11 11.32
N HIS A 105 -1.73 10.17 10.66
CA HIS A 105 -2.60 10.46 9.53
C HIS A 105 -3.94 11.02 9.98
N MET A 106 -4.50 11.96 9.20
CA MET A 106 -5.78 12.64 9.46
C MET A 106 -6.93 12.13 8.57
N ALA A 107 -6.65 11.13 7.73
CA ALA A 107 -7.63 10.40 6.93
C ALA A 107 -7.12 8.96 6.68
N GLY A 108 -7.85 8.17 5.89
CA GLY A 108 -7.52 6.77 5.64
C GLY A 108 -6.10 6.58 5.08
N VAL A 109 -5.38 5.57 5.58
CA VAL A 109 -4.03 5.20 5.11
C VAL A 109 -4.17 4.21 3.97
N THR A 110 -3.74 4.60 2.77
CA THR A 110 -4.14 3.97 1.50
C THR A 110 -3.01 3.23 0.80
N CYS A 111 -1.75 3.57 1.08
CA CYS A 111 -0.62 2.85 0.51
C CYS A 111 0.62 2.87 1.41
N LEU A 112 1.42 1.82 1.29
CA LEU A 112 2.63 1.57 2.09
C LEU A 112 3.77 1.20 1.15
N LEU A 113 4.97 1.70 1.46
CA LEU A 113 6.19 1.37 0.76
C LEU A 113 7.33 1.16 1.76
N SER A 114 7.62 -0.10 2.06
CA SER A 114 8.87 -0.49 2.73
C SER A 114 10.04 -0.25 1.77
N HIS A 115 10.91 0.71 2.08
CA HIS A 115 11.94 1.15 1.13
C HIS A 115 12.91 0.00 0.77
N PRO A 116 13.23 -0.24 -0.51
CA PRO A 116 13.97 -1.43 -0.91
C PRO A 116 15.48 -1.38 -0.71
N ARG A 117 16.05 -0.21 -0.40
CA ARG A 117 17.49 -0.05 -0.11
C ARG A 117 17.82 0.50 1.27
N HIS A 118 16.81 0.97 2.01
CA HIS A 118 17.01 1.63 3.30
C HIS A 118 16.12 0.96 4.34
N GLU A 119 16.74 0.09 5.14
CA GLU A 119 16.08 -0.56 6.27
C GLU A 119 15.49 0.50 7.20
N ASN A 120 14.31 0.20 7.73
CA ASN A 120 13.54 1.07 8.62
C ASN A 120 12.93 2.31 7.96
N HIS A 121 13.12 2.56 6.67
CA HIS A 121 12.38 3.62 5.97
C HIS A 121 11.06 3.08 5.43
N LEU A 122 9.96 3.59 5.98
CA LEU A 122 8.60 3.29 5.54
C LEU A 122 7.96 4.57 5.00
N LEU A 123 7.61 4.58 3.72
CA LEU A 123 6.77 5.63 3.15
C LEU A 123 5.30 5.22 3.20
N THR A 124 4.44 6.19 3.47
CA THR A 124 3.00 5.99 3.56
C THR A 124 2.26 7.12 2.87
N GLY A 125 1.18 6.78 2.17
CA GLY A 125 0.25 7.74 1.57
C GLY A 125 -1.12 7.59 2.20
N SER A 126 -1.89 8.69 2.17
CA SER A 126 -3.20 8.77 2.80
C SER A 126 -4.13 9.67 1.98
N TYR A 127 -5.42 9.54 2.24
CA TYR A 127 -6.44 10.48 1.79
C TYR A 127 -6.26 11.90 2.35
N ASP A 128 -5.42 12.10 3.35
CA ASP A 128 -5.09 13.43 3.88
C ASP A 128 -4.03 14.16 3.03
N GLU A 129 -3.74 13.65 1.84
CA GLU A 129 -2.90 14.26 0.80
C GLU A 129 -1.40 14.32 1.15
N GLN A 130 -1.02 13.85 2.34
CA GLN A 130 0.34 13.91 2.87
C GLN A 130 1.09 12.58 2.65
N LEU A 131 2.17 12.64 1.88
CA LEU A 131 3.19 11.60 1.83
C LEU A 131 4.06 11.70 3.07
N ARG A 132 4.20 10.63 3.85
CA ARG A 132 5.02 10.62 5.08
C ARG A 132 6.11 9.57 5.01
N LEU A 133 7.31 9.96 5.43
CA LEU A 133 8.43 9.06 5.70
C LEU A 133 8.51 8.78 7.20
N PHE A 134 8.66 7.52 7.58
CA PHE A 134 8.84 7.10 8.98
C PHE A 134 10.13 6.27 9.16
N ASP A 135 10.70 6.36 10.36
CA ASP A 135 11.65 5.38 10.90
C ASP A 135 10.87 4.32 11.68
N THR A 136 10.86 3.06 11.22
CA THR A 136 10.10 1.97 11.85
C THR A 136 10.59 1.61 13.25
N ARG A 137 11.79 2.06 13.65
CA ARG A 137 12.33 1.93 15.02
C ARG A 137 11.74 2.98 15.97
N SER A 138 11.16 4.05 15.43
CA SER A 138 10.61 5.17 16.19
C SER A 138 9.37 5.81 15.52
N MET A 139 8.27 5.06 15.50
CA MET A 139 6.99 5.45 14.88
C MET A 139 6.20 6.56 15.60
N LYS A 140 6.81 7.33 16.51
CA LYS A 140 6.12 8.41 17.23
C LYS A 140 5.88 9.66 16.37
N ARG A 141 6.73 9.90 15.37
CA ARG A 141 6.65 11.04 14.44
C ARG A 141 7.17 10.64 13.06
N SER A 142 6.68 11.32 12.03
CA SER A 142 7.28 11.29 10.70
C SER A 142 8.68 11.93 10.72
N LEU A 143 9.55 11.47 9.84
CA LEU A 143 10.85 12.07 9.53
C LEU A 143 10.68 13.27 8.58
N ALA A 144 9.80 13.11 7.59
CA ALA A 144 9.40 14.15 6.66
C ALA A 144 7.96 13.93 6.20
N GLU A 145 7.34 15.03 5.76
CA GLU A 145 6.04 15.04 5.12
C GLU A 145 6.10 15.90 3.86
N LEU A 146 5.30 15.53 2.84
CA LEU A 146 5.16 16.28 1.61
C LEU A 146 3.68 16.24 1.17
N ASP A 147 3.10 17.43 1.00
CA ASP A 147 1.77 17.62 0.44
C ASP A 147 1.81 17.36 -1.07
N LEU A 148 1.01 16.41 -1.56
CA LEU A 148 0.84 16.09 -2.99
C LEU A 148 -0.51 16.58 -3.55
N SER A 149 -1.25 17.35 -2.74
CA SER A 149 -2.51 18.04 -3.04
C SER A 149 -3.64 17.14 -3.55
N GLY A 150 -3.55 15.84 -3.24
CA GLY A 150 -4.59 14.86 -3.55
C GLY A 150 -4.34 13.53 -2.85
N GLY A 151 -5.42 12.80 -2.56
CA GLY A 151 -5.36 11.53 -1.83
C GLY A 151 -4.43 10.52 -2.49
N ILE A 152 -3.42 10.05 -1.77
CA ILE A 152 -2.31 9.25 -2.33
C ILE A 152 -2.70 7.77 -2.34
N TRP A 153 -2.99 7.20 -3.50
CA TRP A 153 -3.49 5.83 -3.60
C TRP A 153 -2.42 4.76 -3.79
N ARG A 154 -1.29 5.12 -4.41
CA ARG A 154 -0.24 4.16 -4.76
C ARG A 154 1.12 4.81 -4.74
N LEU A 155 2.12 4.09 -4.21
CA LEU A 155 3.53 4.46 -4.25
C LEU A 155 4.32 3.38 -4.98
N LYS A 156 5.19 3.77 -5.90
CA LYS A 156 6.04 2.87 -6.67
C LYS A 156 7.48 3.41 -6.74
N PRO A 157 8.45 2.77 -6.08
CA PRO A 157 9.85 3.15 -6.23
C PRO A 157 10.35 2.73 -7.62
N HIS A 158 11.20 3.53 -8.25
CA HIS A 158 11.84 3.14 -9.49
C HIS A 158 12.79 1.96 -9.25
N PRO A 159 12.76 0.88 -10.07
CA PRO A 159 13.52 -0.35 -9.82
C PRO A 159 15.04 -0.14 -9.77
N GLY A 160 15.58 0.75 -10.60
CA GLY A 160 17.01 1.09 -10.63
C GLY A 160 17.42 2.21 -9.68
N GLN A 161 16.48 3.07 -9.29
CA GLN A 161 16.71 4.33 -8.55
C GLN A 161 15.61 4.51 -7.48
N PRO A 162 15.56 3.67 -6.43
CA PRO A 162 14.38 3.54 -5.59
C PRO A 162 14.00 4.77 -4.77
N ASP A 163 14.93 5.71 -4.62
CA ASP A 163 14.68 7.00 -3.98
C ASP A 163 13.81 7.92 -4.87
N ILE A 164 13.61 7.58 -6.14
CA ILE A 164 12.65 8.19 -7.04
C ILE A 164 11.35 7.39 -6.98
N ILE A 165 10.27 8.04 -6.55
CA ILE A 165 9.01 7.39 -6.22
C ILE A 165 7.90 8.01 -7.05
N LEU A 166 7.15 7.17 -7.77
CA LEU A 166 5.93 7.56 -8.46
C LEU A 166 4.75 7.41 -7.50
N ALA A 167 4.00 8.49 -7.32
CA ALA A 167 2.78 8.53 -6.54
C ALA A 167 1.57 8.68 -7.47
N ALA A 168 0.53 7.87 -7.26
CA ALA A 168 -0.78 8.09 -7.87
C ALA A 168 -1.66 8.86 -6.88
N CYS A 169 -2.10 10.04 -7.27
CA CYS A 169 -2.87 10.98 -6.47
C CYS A 169 -4.28 11.11 -7.07
N MET A 170 -5.30 10.69 -6.32
CA MET A 170 -6.65 10.38 -6.79
C MET A 170 -7.32 11.51 -7.59
N TYR A 171 -6.94 12.77 -7.42
CA TYR A 171 -7.50 13.90 -8.17
C TYR A 171 -6.45 14.86 -8.76
N THR A 172 -5.19 14.72 -8.37
CA THR A 172 -4.06 15.54 -8.84
C THR A 172 -3.08 14.73 -9.69
N ASN A 173 -3.60 13.69 -10.33
CA ASN A 173 -2.87 12.82 -11.23
C ASN A 173 -1.68 12.09 -10.59
N PHE A 174 -0.45 12.30 -11.08
CA PHE A 174 0.71 11.50 -10.69
C PHE A 174 1.90 12.42 -10.39
N SER A 175 2.53 12.19 -9.25
CA SER A 175 3.70 12.94 -8.82
C SER A 175 4.94 12.08 -8.83
N VAL A 176 6.06 12.64 -9.27
CA VAL A 176 7.39 12.04 -9.12
C VAL A 176 8.08 12.73 -7.96
N VAL A 177 8.43 11.96 -6.94
CA VAL A 177 9.00 12.43 -5.67
C VAL A 177 10.42 11.90 -5.50
N GLN A 178 11.32 12.74 -5.03
CA GLN A 178 12.66 12.36 -4.59
C GLN A 178 12.68 12.23 -3.06
N LEU A 179 13.18 11.08 -2.59
CA LEU A 179 13.61 10.86 -1.22
C LEU A 179 15.10 11.23 -1.10
N ASP A 180 15.42 12.19 -0.25
CA ASP A 180 16.79 12.39 0.22
C ASP A 180 16.99 11.55 1.48
N VAL A 181 17.71 10.44 1.34
CA VAL A 181 17.93 9.48 2.41
C VAL A 181 18.82 10.07 3.52
N ALA A 182 19.80 10.89 3.15
CA ALA A 182 20.76 11.46 4.10
C ALA A 182 20.13 12.59 4.91
N ALA A 183 19.36 13.46 4.26
CA ALA A 183 18.61 14.51 4.93
C ALA A 183 17.26 14.04 5.50
N THR A 184 16.85 12.80 5.21
CA THR A 184 15.51 12.25 5.49
C THR A 184 14.38 13.13 4.94
N GLY A 185 14.60 13.74 3.77
CA GLY A 185 13.71 14.73 3.16
C GLY A 185 12.90 14.17 1.99
N LEU A 186 11.77 14.80 1.71
CA LEU A 186 10.93 14.51 0.55
C LEU A 186 10.79 15.78 -0.29
N SER A 187 10.90 15.65 -1.62
CA SER A 187 10.72 16.78 -2.54
C SER A 187 10.02 16.36 -3.82
N LEU A 188 9.16 17.23 -4.35
CA LEU A 188 8.48 17.03 -5.62
C LEU A 188 9.46 17.32 -6.77
N LEU A 189 9.70 16.34 -7.63
CA LEU A 189 10.47 16.51 -8.87
C LEU A 189 9.60 17.00 -10.03
N GLY A 190 8.33 16.59 -10.06
CA GLY A 190 7.38 17.01 -11.08
C GLY A 190 6.05 16.26 -11.00
N ALA A 191 5.09 16.66 -11.82
CA ALA A 191 3.79 16.03 -11.95
C ALA A 191 3.48 15.70 -13.42
N TYR A 192 2.66 14.68 -13.62
CA TYR A 192 2.09 14.30 -14.92
C TYR A 192 0.58 14.50 -14.83
N GLU A 193 0.00 15.39 -15.65
CA GLU A 193 -1.36 15.93 -15.45
C GLU A 193 -2.33 15.67 -16.61
N GLU A 194 -2.11 14.59 -17.38
CA GLU A 194 -2.89 14.31 -18.60
C GLU A 194 -4.25 13.63 -18.34
N HIS A 195 -4.41 12.95 -17.21
CA HIS A 195 -5.66 12.27 -16.86
C HIS A 195 -6.70 13.25 -16.31
N LYS A 196 -7.96 12.99 -16.66
CA LYS A 196 -9.09 13.89 -16.35
C LYS A 196 -10.01 13.32 -15.29
N SER A 197 -9.59 12.24 -14.65
CA SER A 197 -10.37 11.50 -13.69
C SER A 197 -9.47 10.86 -12.63
N ILE A 198 -10.03 9.88 -11.91
CA ILE A 198 -9.43 9.33 -10.72
C ILE A 198 -8.22 8.45 -11.06
N CYS A 199 -7.06 8.81 -10.52
CA CYS A 199 -5.79 8.16 -10.79
C CYS A 199 -5.44 7.11 -9.72
N TYR A 200 -5.22 5.86 -10.14
CA TYR A 200 -5.02 4.72 -9.21
C TYR A 200 -3.87 3.79 -9.58
N GLY A 201 -3.71 3.49 -10.89
CA GLY A 201 -2.67 2.59 -11.35
C GLY A 201 -1.44 3.37 -11.77
N ALA A 202 -0.30 2.99 -11.21
CA ALA A 202 1.01 3.52 -11.52
C ALA A 202 2.01 2.37 -11.47
N ASP A 203 2.94 2.34 -12.41
CA ASP A 203 4.16 1.55 -12.32
C ASP A 203 5.29 2.12 -13.19
N TRP A 204 6.51 1.73 -12.86
CA TRP A 204 7.68 2.01 -13.69
C TRP A 204 7.92 0.87 -14.68
N ALA A 205 8.46 1.19 -15.86
CA ALA A 205 9.02 0.16 -16.72
C ALA A 205 10.14 -0.58 -15.98
N PRO A 206 10.20 -1.92 -16.04
CA PRO A 206 11.19 -2.70 -15.29
C PRO A 206 12.60 -2.63 -15.89
N TRP A 207 12.76 -2.04 -17.08
CA TRP A 207 14.04 -1.86 -17.75
C TRP A 207 14.41 -0.38 -17.80
N GLN A 208 15.71 -0.12 -17.82
CA GLN A 208 16.27 1.20 -18.10
C GLN A 208 17.07 1.10 -19.39
N ASN A 209 16.84 2.04 -20.30
CA ASN A 209 17.64 2.11 -21.51
C ASN A 209 19.05 2.62 -21.14
N LYS A 210 20.10 1.92 -21.57
CA LYS A 210 21.48 2.28 -21.20
C LYS A 210 21.96 3.55 -21.89
N ASP A 211 21.40 3.83 -23.07
CA ASP A 211 21.79 4.98 -23.89
C ASP A 211 20.92 6.21 -23.58
N ASP A 212 20.00 6.10 -22.63
CA ASP A 212 18.95 7.06 -22.39
C ASP A 212 18.56 7.09 -20.91
N ALA A 213 18.92 8.18 -20.24
CA ALA A 213 18.68 8.38 -18.82
C ALA A 213 17.20 8.60 -18.45
N SER A 214 16.32 8.77 -19.44
CA SER A 214 14.89 8.94 -19.20
C SER A 214 14.27 7.73 -18.52
N LEU A 215 13.28 8.00 -17.68
CA LEU A 215 12.47 6.97 -17.04
C LEU A 215 11.21 6.75 -17.86
N THR A 216 10.70 5.54 -17.87
CA THR A 216 9.40 5.23 -18.48
C THR A 216 8.43 4.79 -17.41
N MET A 217 7.25 5.38 -17.38
CA MET A 217 6.17 5.01 -16.47
C MET A 217 4.89 4.70 -17.22
N ALA A 218 4.04 3.89 -16.60
CA ALA A 218 2.68 3.62 -17.04
C ALA A 218 1.71 4.11 -15.96
N THR A 219 0.72 4.91 -16.36
CA THR A 219 -0.27 5.51 -15.47
C THR A 219 -1.68 5.25 -16.00
N CYS A 220 -2.64 4.98 -15.12
CA CYS A 220 -4.02 4.81 -15.54
C CYS A 220 -5.04 5.44 -14.60
N SER A 221 -6.16 5.81 -15.21
CA SER A 221 -7.25 6.52 -14.58
C SER A 221 -8.58 5.79 -14.80
N PHE A 222 -9.48 5.93 -13.82
CA PHE A 222 -10.65 5.08 -13.68
C PHE A 222 -11.77 5.45 -14.66
N TYR A 223 -12.39 6.63 -14.55
CA TYR A 223 -13.57 6.94 -15.37
C TYR A 223 -13.26 7.42 -16.79
N ASP A 224 -12.03 7.85 -17.06
CA ASP A 224 -11.61 8.17 -18.43
C ASP A 224 -11.12 6.94 -19.20
N HIS A 225 -10.97 5.79 -18.53
CA HIS A 225 -10.52 4.51 -19.08
C HIS A 225 -9.18 4.61 -19.84
N THR A 226 -8.30 5.52 -19.43
CA THR A 226 -7.02 5.76 -20.12
C THR A 226 -5.85 5.05 -19.45
N LEU A 227 -4.95 4.51 -20.28
CA LEU A 227 -3.61 4.09 -19.91
C LEU A 227 -2.63 4.95 -20.72
N CYS A 228 -1.76 5.67 -20.02
CA CYS A 228 -0.69 6.45 -20.62
C CYS A 228 0.64 5.75 -20.37
N VAL A 229 1.48 5.65 -21.40
CA VAL A 229 2.89 5.25 -21.27
C VAL A 229 3.72 6.46 -21.61
N SER A 230 4.42 6.98 -20.61
CA SER A 230 5.07 8.28 -20.68
C SER A 230 6.54 8.17 -20.35
N ARG A 231 7.32 9.00 -21.04
CA ARG A 231 8.75 9.20 -20.79
C ARG A 231 8.93 10.41 -19.89
N VAL A 232 9.76 10.27 -18.87
CA VAL A 232 10.04 11.31 -17.87
C VAL A 232 11.53 11.58 -17.86
N ASP A 233 11.90 12.82 -18.13
CA ASP A 233 13.27 13.30 -17.99
C ASP A 233 13.40 14.03 -16.65
N ILE A 234 14.20 13.47 -15.74
CA ILE A 234 14.49 14.10 -14.46
C ILE A 234 15.80 14.88 -14.62
N SER A 235 15.69 16.20 -14.75
CA SER A 235 16.87 17.08 -14.73
C SER A 235 17.55 16.98 -13.36
N LYS A 236 18.85 16.74 -13.35
CA LYS A 236 19.68 16.81 -12.14
C LYS A 236 19.95 18.24 -11.73
#